data_AF-A0A2E6B3G0-F1
#
_entry.id   AF-A0A2E6B3G0-F1
#
_cell.length_a   1.000
_cell.length_b   1.000
_cell.length_c   1.000
_cell.angle_alpha   90.00
_cell.angle_beta   90.00
_cell.angle_gamma   90.00
#
_symmetry.space_group_name_H-M   'P 1'
#
loop_
_entity.id
_entity.type
_entity.pdbx_description
1 polymer ?
#
loop_
_entity_poly.entity_id
_entity_poly.type
_entity_poly.pdbx_seq_one_letter_code
_entity_poly.pdbx_strand_id
1 'polypeptide(L)'
;MNGKKVSDEDPDFESALAELEALVANMETGEFTLEESLVAFERGVELTRQCRNALEHAELRIRALMPDGSEVPIDDVDTDTDE
;
A
#
# COMPACT_ATOMS: atom_id res chain seq x y z
N MET A 1 -6.56 -1.12 -31.51
CA MET A 1 -6.92 -0.76 -30.12
C MET A 1 -6.37 -1.85 -29.22
N ASN A 2 -5.13 -1.75 -28.77
CA ASN A 2 -4.54 -2.76 -27.89
C ASN A 2 -4.38 -2.14 -26.50
N GLY A 3 -5.42 -2.31 -25.68
CA GLY A 3 -5.30 -2.19 -24.23
C GLY A 3 -4.33 -3.26 -23.76
N LYS A 4 -3.09 -2.86 -23.54
CA LYS A 4 -2.07 -3.72 -22.94
C LYS A 4 -2.56 -4.01 -21.52
N LYS A 5 -3.01 -5.25 -21.32
CA LYS A 5 -3.39 -5.87 -20.06
C LYS A 5 -2.42 -5.36 -18.98
N VAL A 6 -2.93 -4.59 -18.03
CA VAL A 6 -2.19 -4.31 -16.79
C VAL A 6 -1.97 -5.69 -16.18
N SER A 7 -0.74 -6.15 -16.22
CA SER A 7 -0.35 -7.52 -15.89
C SER A 7 -0.75 -7.82 -14.44
N ASP A 8 -1.38 -8.99 -14.24
CA ASP A 8 -1.67 -9.67 -12.95
C ASP A 8 -0.38 -9.97 -12.11
N GLU A 9 0.67 -9.16 -12.23
CA GLU A 9 2.04 -9.43 -11.75
C GLU A 9 2.57 -8.40 -10.73
N ASP A 10 1.71 -7.57 -10.13
CA ASP A 10 2.05 -6.89 -8.87
C ASP A 10 1.29 -7.55 -7.69
N PRO A 11 1.44 -8.88 -7.45
CA PRO A 11 0.78 -9.55 -6.33
C PRO A 11 1.21 -8.95 -4.99
N ASP A 12 2.37 -8.28 -4.94
CA ASP A 12 2.93 -7.69 -3.71
C ASP A 12 2.02 -6.64 -3.08
N PHE A 13 1.36 -5.77 -3.85
CA PHE A 13 0.51 -4.73 -3.24
C PHE A 13 -0.80 -5.30 -2.69
N GLU A 14 -1.59 -5.94 -3.55
CA GLU A 14 -2.92 -6.45 -3.19
C GLU A 14 -2.83 -7.52 -2.09
N SER A 15 -1.81 -8.37 -2.13
CA SER A 15 -1.61 -9.36 -1.06
C SER A 15 -1.13 -8.75 0.25
N ALA A 16 -0.20 -7.79 0.21
CA ALA A 16 0.25 -7.11 1.42
C ALA A 16 -0.87 -6.29 2.06
N LEU A 17 -1.71 -5.64 1.25
CA LEU A 17 -2.87 -4.91 1.72
C LEU A 17 -3.90 -5.84 2.36
N ALA A 18 -4.25 -6.95 1.69
CA ALA A 18 -5.20 -7.92 2.23
C ALA A 18 -4.69 -8.56 3.55
N GLU A 19 -3.39 -8.83 3.64
CA GLU A 19 -2.79 -9.33 4.88
C GLU A 19 -2.82 -8.26 5.99
N LEU A 20 -2.57 -7.00 5.66
CA LEU A 20 -2.61 -5.89 6.62
C LEU A 20 -4.03 -5.69 7.16
N GLU A 21 -5.05 -5.72 6.29
CA GLU A 21 -6.46 -5.62 6.68
C GLU A 21 -6.86 -6.78 7.61
N ALA A 22 -6.48 -8.00 7.26
CA ALA A 22 -6.75 -9.18 8.10
C ALA A 22 -6.04 -9.09 9.46
N LEU A 23 -4.81 -8.59 9.48
CA LEU A 23 -4.04 -8.39 10.71
C LEU A 23 -4.70 -7.35 11.62
N VAL A 24 -5.12 -6.20 11.07
CA VAL A 24 -5.81 -5.15 11.82
C VAL A 24 -7.15 -5.67 12.36
N ALA A 25 -7.95 -6.35 11.52
CA ALA A 25 -9.22 -6.93 11.94
C ALA A 25 -9.04 -7.93 13.09
N ASN A 26 -7.95 -8.70 13.08
CA ASN A 26 -7.61 -9.61 14.18
C ASN A 26 -7.16 -8.87 15.45
N MET A 27 -6.40 -7.77 15.31
CA MET A 27 -5.98 -6.95 16.46
C MET A 27 -7.18 -6.27 17.14
N GLU A 28 -8.20 -5.89 16.37
CA GLU A 28 -9.43 -5.24 16.87
C GLU A 28 -10.32 -6.19 17.70
N THR A 29 -10.14 -7.51 17.60
CA THR A 29 -10.87 -8.47 18.45
C THR A 29 -10.49 -8.35 19.93
N GLY A 30 -9.30 -7.81 20.21
CA GLY A 30 -8.77 -7.66 21.57
C GLY A 30 -8.30 -8.98 22.20
N GLU A 31 -8.17 -10.06 21.42
CA GLU A 31 -7.73 -11.37 21.91
C GLU A 31 -6.20 -11.49 22.06
N PHE A 32 -5.44 -10.51 21.57
CA PHE A 32 -3.99 -10.55 21.53
C PHE A 32 -3.40 -10.30 22.92
N THR A 33 -2.46 -11.16 23.32
CA THR A 33 -1.54 -10.84 24.41
C THR A 33 -0.62 -9.68 24.02
N LEU A 34 0.09 -9.09 25.00
CA LEU A 34 1.05 -8.02 24.73
C LEU A 34 2.14 -8.46 23.74
N GLU A 35 2.68 -9.67 23.89
CA GLU A 35 3.72 -10.22 23.00
C GLU A 35 3.18 -10.35 21.58
N GLU A 36 1.99 -10.94 21.41
CA GLU A 36 1.34 -11.07 20.11
C GLU A 36 1.03 -9.71 19.49
N SER A 37 0.66 -8.72 20.31
CA SER A 37 0.39 -7.35 19.84
C SER A 37 1.65 -6.69 19.28
N LEU A 38 2.82 -6.92 19.90
CA LEU A 38 4.09 -6.41 19.40
C LEU A 38 4.47 -7.07 18.08
N VAL A 39 4.33 -8.39 17.98
CA VAL A 39 4.58 -9.13 16.74
C VAL A 39 3.64 -8.67 15.61
N ALA A 40 2.36 -8.50 15.91
CA ALA A 40 1.38 -7.98 14.96
C ALA A 40 1.73 -6.57 14.50
N PHE A 41 2.13 -5.69 15.43
CA PHE A 41 2.56 -4.35 15.09
C PHE A 41 3.79 -4.35 14.15
N GLU A 42 4.83 -5.14 14.46
CA GLU A 42 6.01 -5.27 13.60
C GLU A 42 5.64 -5.76 12.20
N ARG A 43 4.74 -6.75 12.10
CA ARG A 43 4.24 -7.25 10.82
C ARG A 43 3.45 -6.17 10.07
N GLY A 44 2.61 -5.41 10.76
CA GLY A 44 1.83 -4.32 10.16
C GLY A 44 2.71 -3.20 9.60
N VAL A 45 3.80 -2.84 10.31
CA VAL A 45 4.79 -1.87 9.83
C VAL A 45 5.48 -2.36 8.56
N GLU A 46 5.86 -3.64 8.52
CA GLU A 46 6.48 -4.26 7.35
C GLU A 46 5.53 -4.28 6.14
N LEU A 47 4.28 -4.71 6.33
CA LEU A 47 3.25 -4.70 5.28
C LEU A 47 2.99 -3.29 4.75
N THR A 48 2.90 -2.29 5.63
CA THR A 48 2.73 -0.89 5.24
C THR A 48 3.89 -0.39 4.36
N ARG A 49 5.13 -0.78 4.67
CA ARG A 49 6.30 -0.45 3.84
C ARG A 49 6.23 -1.11 2.47
N GLN A 50 5.82 -2.38 2.41
CA GLN A 50 5.65 -3.10 1.14
C GLN A 50 4.60 -2.41 0.26
N CYS A 51 3.46 -2.02 0.82
CA CYS A 51 2.43 -1.27 0.11
C CYS A 51 2.97 0.06 -0.44
N ARG A 52 3.69 0.83 0.38
CA ARG A 52 4.30 2.11 -0.06
C ARG A 52 5.30 1.93 -1.19
N ASN A 53 6.20 0.96 -1.07
CA ASN A 53 7.19 0.68 -2.13
C ASN A 53 6.52 0.30 -3.45
N ALA A 54 5.45 -0.50 -3.39
CA ALA A 54 4.70 -0.87 -4.59
C ALA A 54 4.02 0.34 -5.25
N LEU A 55 3.43 1.25 -4.45
CA LEU A 55 2.84 2.50 -4.94
C LEU A 55 3.90 3.43 -5.55
N GLU A 56 5.06 3.60 -4.91
CA GLU A 56 6.17 4.38 -5.44
C GLU A 56 6.68 3.81 -6.78
N HIS A 57 6.79 2.49 -6.88
CA HIS A 57 7.16 1.82 -8.14
C HIS A 57 6.12 2.05 -9.24
N ALA A 58 4.83 1.97 -8.91
CA ALA A 58 3.76 2.26 -9.84
C ALA A 58 3.82 3.73 -10.32
N GLU A 59 4.04 4.67 -9.40
CA GLU A 59 4.19 6.09 -9.72
C GLU A 59 5.38 6.35 -10.65
N LEU A 60 6.55 5.76 -10.36
CA LEU A 60 7.73 5.87 -11.21
C LEU A 60 7.46 5.34 -12.63
N ARG A 61 6.74 4.21 -12.74
CA ARG A 61 6.34 3.65 -14.04
C ARG A 61 5.41 4.59 -14.79
N ILE A 62 4.45 5.22 -14.10
CA ILE A 62 3.56 6.22 -14.71
C ILE A 62 4.37 7.41 -15.22
N ARG A 63 5.25 7.99 -14.38
CA ARG A 63 6.13 9.11 -14.76
C ARG A 63 7.01 8.78 -15.96
N ALA A 64 7.57 7.58 -16.04
CA ALA A 64 8.42 7.16 -17.17
C ALA A 64 7.65 6.99 -18.50
N LEU A 65 6.34 6.77 -18.45
CA LEU A 65 5.50 6.62 -19.64
C LEU A 65 4.92 7.96 -20.13
N MET A 66 5.04 9.02 -19.33
CA MET A 66 4.59 10.36 -19.69
C MET A 66 5.64 11.08 -20.55
N PRO A 67 5.22 11.80 -21.61
CA PRO A 67 6.14 12.65 -22.37
C PRO A 67 6.69 13.78 -21.48
N ASP A 68 7.98 14.09 -21.66
CA ASP A 68 8.74 15.09 -20.92
C ASP A 68 7.93 16.40 -20.75
N GLY A 69 7.47 16.66 -19.52
CA GLY A 69 6.78 17.90 -19.12
C GLY A 69 5.33 17.78 -18.64
N SER A 70 4.70 16.60 -18.64
CA SER A 70 3.40 16.44 -17.96
C SER A 70 3.58 15.94 -16.53
N GLU A 71 3.60 16.86 -15.58
CA GLU A 71 3.37 16.55 -14.16
C GLU A 71 1.87 16.24 -13.98
N VAL A 72 1.53 15.07 -13.46
CA VAL A 72 0.19 14.86 -12.89
C VAL A 72 0.24 15.51 -11.52
N PRO A 73 -0.58 16.53 -11.24
CA PRO A 73 -0.75 17.00 -9.88
C PRO A 73 -1.32 15.81 -9.10
N ILE A 74 -0.46 15.15 -8.34
CA ILE A 74 -0.95 14.39 -7.20
C ILE A 74 -1.23 15.49 -6.20
N ASP A 75 -2.48 15.96 -6.17
CA ASP A 75 -2.93 16.73 -5.02
C ASP A 75 -2.54 15.86 -3.81
N ASP A 76 -1.63 16.37 -2.98
CA ASP A 76 -1.32 15.80 -1.68
C ASP A 76 -2.68 15.46 -1.08
N VAL A 77 -3.00 14.17 -0.94
CA VAL A 77 -4.20 13.75 -0.23
C VAL A 77 -4.06 14.43 1.12
N ASP A 78 -4.91 15.42 1.38
CA ASP A 78 -5.02 16.08 2.67
C ASP A 78 -5.20 14.96 3.68
N THR A 79 -4.10 14.55 4.32
CA THR A 79 -4.16 13.86 5.59
C THR A 79 -4.44 14.92 6.63
N ASP A 80 -5.58 15.60 6.47
CA ASP A 80 -6.29 16.21 7.58
C ASP A 80 -6.71 15.05 8.47
N THR A 81 -5.76 14.64 9.30
CA THR A 81 -6.05 13.99 10.58
C THR A 81 -6.66 15.09 11.45
N ASP A 82 -7.91 15.45 11.14
CA ASP A 82 -8.80 16.13 12.05
C ASP A 82 -9.49 15.04 12.87
N GLU A 83 -8.85 14.66 13.98
CA GLU A 83 -9.45 14.55 15.33
C GLU A 83 -8.38 14.32 16.42
#